data_AF-A0A059WI98-F1
#
_entry.id   AF-A0A059WI98-F1
#
_cell.length_a   1.000
_cell.length_b   1.000
_cell.length_c   1.000
_cell.angle_alpha   90.00
_cell.angle_beta   90.00
_cell.angle_gamma   90.00
#
_symmetry.space_group_name_H-M   'P 1'
#
loop_
_entity.id
_entity.type
_entity.pdbx_description
1 polymer ?
#
loop_
_entity_poly.entity_id
_entity_poly.type
_entity_poly.pdbx_seq_one_letter_code
_entity_poly.pdbx_strand_id
1 'polypeptide(L)'
;MPVYSEDDQEAFGFDENALKFQRLIYEHDGLLIASPEHNGSYSAVLKNVIEWASRRNDLFKGGRVFHGKVAAMMAAAPNAYGGVRSLTHLRGVLASVGVHVLPAEIAVPFVGDKFDGEGEEMTDERTREALGALGVSLVEMLKKQT
;
A
#
# COMPACT_ATOMS: atom_id res chain seq x y z
N MET A 1 -14.17 7.89 1.79
CA MET A 1 -13.99 7.24 3.10
C MET A 1 -13.80 8.30 4.17
N PRO A 2 -14.73 8.40 5.13
CA PRO A 2 -14.52 9.18 6.35
C PRO A 2 -13.46 8.51 7.24
N VAL A 3 -13.09 9.17 8.35
CA VAL A 3 -12.29 8.50 9.39
C VAL A 3 -13.06 7.28 9.88
N TYR A 4 -12.38 6.14 9.94
CA TYR A 4 -13.00 4.90 10.39
C TYR A 4 -13.43 5.02 11.86
N SER A 5 -14.67 4.58 12.11
CA SER A 5 -15.27 4.42 13.43
C SER A 5 -16.08 3.13 13.39
N GLU A 6 -15.88 2.27 14.41
CA GLU A 6 -16.63 1.03 14.53
C GLU A 6 -18.13 1.32 14.75
N ASP A 7 -18.44 2.29 15.61
CA ASP A 7 -19.81 2.74 15.88
C ASP A 7 -20.51 3.23 14.60
N ASP A 8 -19.82 4.01 13.76
CA ASP A 8 -20.39 4.51 12.50
C ASP A 8 -20.58 3.36 11.50
N GLN A 9 -19.64 2.42 11.45
CA GLN A 9 -19.77 1.24 10.59
C GLN A 9 -20.98 0.39 11.00
N GLU A 10 -21.21 0.19 12.30
CA GLU A 10 -22.37 -0.56 12.80
C GLU A 10 -23.69 0.17 12.52
N ALA A 11 -23.72 1.49 12.71
CA ALA A 11 -24.92 2.30 12.54
C ALA A 11 -25.31 2.51 11.06
N PHE A 12 -24.32 2.71 10.19
CA PHE A 12 -24.54 3.13 8.80
C PHE A 12 -24.06 2.13 7.75
N GLY A 13 -23.38 1.06 8.17
CA GLY A 13 -22.77 0.09 7.28
C GLY A 13 -21.42 0.56 6.72
N PHE A 14 -20.98 -0.10 5.65
CA PHE A 14 -19.72 0.23 4.99
C PHE A 14 -19.83 1.47 4.10
N ASP A 15 -18.80 2.33 4.12
CA ASP A 15 -18.62 3.38 3.10
C ASP A 15 -18.52 2.75 1.70
N GLU A 16 -19.18 3.34 0.71
CA GLU A 16 -19.17 2.81 -0.66
C GLU A 16 -17.77 2.69 -1.25
N ASN A 17 -16.86 3.61 -0.92
CA ASN A 17 -15.49 3.55 -1.43
C ASN A 17 -14.67 2.49 -0.70
N ALA A 18 -15.00 2.18 0.56
CA ALA A 18 -14.43 1.04 1.26
C ALA A 18 -14.81 -0.27 0.55
N LEU A 19 -16.09 -0.45 0.19
CA LEU A 19 -16.53 -1.63 -0.57
C LEU A 19 -15.88 -1.73 -1.95
N LYS A 20 -15.79 -0.61 -2.69
CA LYS A 20 -15.09 -0.56 -3.98
C LYS A 20 -13.62 -0.96 -3.84
N PHE A 21 -12.95 -0.46 -2.81
CA PHE A 21 -11.54 -0.78 -2.58
C PHE A 21 -11.33 -2.24 -2.12
N GLN A 22 -12.21 -2.77 -1.27
CA GLN A 22 -12.19 -4.18 -0.89
C GLN A 22 -12.36 -5.09 -2.10
N ARG A 23 -13.25 -4.74 -3.02
CA ARG A 23 -13.42 -5.48 -4.28
C ARG A 23 -12.14 -5.48 -5.12
N LEU A 24 -11.48 -4.33 -5.26
CA LEU A 24 -10.20 -4.25 -5.97
C LEU A 24 -9.15 -5.16 -5.33
N ILE A 25 -9.02 -5.17 -4.00
CA ILE A 25 -8.09 -6.06 -3.30
C ILE A 25 -8.49 -7.53 -3.53
N TYR A 26 -9.78 -7.85 -3.45
CA TYR A 26 -10.27 -9.21 -3.65
C TYR A 26 -9.91 -9.76 -5.03
N GLU A 27 -10.10 -8.95 -6.08
CA GLU A 27 -9.88 -9.30 -7.49
C GLU A 27 -8.40 -9.40 -7.91
N HIS A 28 -7.46 -8.96 -7.08
CA HIS A 28 -6.02 -8.96 -7.41
C HIS A 28 -5.20 -9.79 -6.43
N ASP A 29 -4.19 -10.52 -6.90
CA ASP A 29 -3.36 -11.38 -6.03
C ASP A 29 -2.26 -10.61 -5.29
N GLY A 30 -1.83 -9.47 -5.85
CA GLY A 30 -0.72 -8.67 -5.35
C GLY A 30 -1.04 -7.19 -5.19
N LEU A 31 -0.32 -6.55 -4.27
CA LEU A 31 -0.44 -5.13 -3.96
C LEU A 31 0.93 -4.45 -4.09
N LEU A 32 1.01 -3.37 -4.87
CA LEU A 32 2.17 -2.48 -4.88
C LEU A 32 1.79 -1.20 -4.13
N ILE A 33 2.34 -1.01 -2.93
CA ILE A 33 1.86 0.01 -2.00
C ILE A 33 2.91 1.12 -1.87
N ALA A 34 2.49 2.35 -2.17
CA ALA A 34 3.31 3.55 -2.00
C ALA A 34 2.76 4.42 -0.86
N SER A 35 3.64 4.98 -0.02
CA SER A 35 3.26 6.01 0.95
C SER A 35 4.34 7.07 1.09
N PRO A 36 3.99 8.36 1.23
CA PRO A 36 4.92 9.34 1.79
C PRO A 36 5.21 9.03 3.26
N GLU A 37 6.25 9.66 3.80
CA GLU A 37 6.51 9.65 5.25
C GLU A 37 5.94 10.91 5.91
N HIS A 38 4.92 10.73 6.75
CA HIS A 38 4.34 11.77 7.59
C HIS A 38 4.73 11.50 9.04
N ASN A 39 5.44 12.45 9.67
CA ASN A 39 5.84 12.37 11.08
C ASN A 39 6.56 11.05 11.45
N GLY A 40 7.42 10.54 10.57
CA GLY A 40 8.19 9.31 10.81
C GLY A 40 7.39 8.01 10.62
N SER A 41 6.21 8.07 10.01
CA SER A 41 5.39 6.90 9.68
C SER A 41 4.75 7.05 8.29
N TYR A 42 3.99 6.04 7.85
CA TYR A 42 3.16 6.14 6.64
C TYR A 42 1.96 7.06 6.85
N SER A 43 1.30 7.47 5.76
CA SER A 43 0.24 8.47 5.83
C SER A 43 -0.98 8.01 6.64
N ALA A 44 -1.59 8.93 7.38
CA ALA A 44 -2.85 8.68 8.10
C ALA A 44 -3.98 8.24 7.15
N VAL A 45 -3.99 8.76 5.92
CA VAL A 45 -4.96 8.37 4.89
C VAL A 45 -4.81 6.89 4.53
N LEU A 46 -3.58 6.41 4.29
CA LEU A 46 -3.35 4.99 4.02
C LEU A 46 -3.77 4.12 5.21
N LYS A 47 -3.48 4.55 6.45
CA LYS A 47 -3.95 3.84 7.65
C LYS A 47 -5.47 3.71 7.66
N ASN A 48 -6.17 4.80 7.41
CA ASN A 48 -7.62 4.84 7.41
C ASN A 48 -8.23 3.94 6.33
N VAL A 49 -7.63 3.91 5.14
CA VAL A 49 -8.02 3.03 4.05
C VAL A 49 -7.87 1.56 4.46
N ILE A 50 -6.75 1.19 5.10
CA ILE A 50 -6.52 -0.17 5.60
C ILE A 50 -7.53 -0.52 6.69
N GLU A 51 -7.85 0.41 7.60
CA GLU A 51 -8.84 0.19 8.65
C GLU A 51 -10.19 -0.23 8.07
N TRP A 52 -10.72 0.58 7.15
CA TRP A 52 -11.97 0.28 6.44
C TRP A 52 -11.90 -1.05 5.68
N ALA A 53 -10.84 -1.26 4.90
CA ALA A 53 -10.74 -2.42 4.02
C ALA A 53 -10.50 -3.74 4.76
N SER A 54 -9.89 -3.68 5.95
CA SER A 54 -9.62 -4.87 6.78
C SER A 54 -10.87 -5.43 7.45
N ARG A 55 -11.95 -4.66 7.52
CA ARG A 55 -13.20 -5.09 8.16
C ARG A 55 -13.87 -6.20 7.36
N ARG A 56 -14.42 -7.17 8.09
CA ARG A 56 -15.07 -8.33 7.49
C ARG A 56 -16.46 -7.97 6.99
N ASN A 57 -16.82 -8.51 5.82
CA ASN A 57 -18.20 -8.56 5.36
C ASN A 57 -18.43 -9.84 4.55
N ASP A 58 -19.71 -10.12 4.28
CA ASP A 58 -20.14 -11.34 3.60
C ASP A 58 -20.16 -11.21 2.07
N LEU A 59 -19.69 -10.08 1.52
CA LEU A 59 -19.65 -9.84 0.07
C LEU A 59 -18.50 -10.57 -0.61
N PHE A 60 -17.46 -10.94 0.14
CA PHE A 60 -16.25 -11.59 -0.39
C PHE A 60 -16.01 -12.92 0.33
N LYS A 61 -15.63 -13.95 -0.44
CA LYS A 61 -15.36 -15.29 0.12
C LYS A 61 -14.31 -15.21 1.23
N GLY A 62 -14.67 -15.63 2.44
CA GLY A 62 -13.81 -15.61 3.64
C GLY A 62 -13.78 -14.27 4.39
N GLY A 63 -14.37 -13.20 3.84
CA GLY A 63 -14.53 -11.89 4.46
C GLY A 63 -13.24 -11.17 4.85
N ARG A 64 -12.06 -11.66 4.44
CA ARG A 64 -10.76 -11.04 4.76
C ARG A 64 -10.00 -10.78 3.48
N VAL A 65 -10.24 -9.62 2.85
CA VAL A 65 -9.73 -9.34 1.51
C VAL A 65 -8.20 -9.28 1.42
N PHE A 66 -7.52 -8.92 2.50
CA PHE A 66 -6.05 -8.87 2.57
C PHE A 66 -5.37 -10.23 2.78
N HIS A 67 -6.10 -11.24 3.25
CA HIS A 67 -5.50 -12.50 3.65
C HIS A 67 -4.92 -13.25 2.45
N GLY A 68 -3.64 -13.64 2.55
CA GLY A 68 -2.93 -14.37 1.49
C GLY A 68 -2.45 -13.50 0.32
N LYS A 69 -2.74 -12.19 0.33
CA LYS A 69 -2.22 -11.26 -0.68
C LYS A 69 -0.73 -11.06 -0.49
N VAL A 70 0.01 -10.85 -1.58
CA VAL A 70 1.43 -10.50 -1.54
C VAL A 70 1.59 -8.99 -1.74
N ALA A 71 2.47 -8.33 -1.00
CA ALA A 71 2.73 -6.92 -1.20
C ALA A 71 4.21 -6.58 -1.39
N ALA A 72 4.47 -5.63 -2.26
CA ALA A 72 5.73 -4.88 -2.32
C ALA A 72 5.47 -3.44 -1.89
N MET A 73 6.43 -2.83 -1.20
CA MET A 73 6.26 -1.48 -0.63
C MET A 73 7.30 -0.51 -1.17
N MET A 74 6.88 0.73 -1.35
CA MET A 74 7.75 1.84 -1.67
C MET A 74 7.35 3.10 -0.90
N ALA A 75 8.32 3.98 -0.69
CA ALA A 75 8.11 5.28 -0.07
C ALA A 75 8.91 6.34 -0.83
N ALA A 76 8.46 7.58 -0.74
CA ALA A 76 9.15 8.71 -1.31
C ALA A 76 9.05 9.92 -0.38
N ALA A 77 10.13 10.67 -0.26
CA ALA A 77 10.17 11.88 0.55
C ALA A 77 11.15 12.89 -0.06
N PRO A 78 10.96 14.21 0.20
CA PRO A 78 11.91 15.23 -0.25
C PRO A 78 13.24 15.20 0.51
N ASN A 79 13.32 14.49 1.64
CA ASN A 79 14.54 14.38 2.45
C ASN A 79 15.40 13.17 2.05
N ALA A 80 16.61 13.12 2.60
CA ALA A 80 17.61 12.10 2.30
C ALA A 80 17.24 10.67 2.73
N TYR A 81 16.25 10.50 3.61
CA TYR A 81 15.83 9.18 4.10
C TYR A 81 14.79 8.51 3.20
N GLY A 82 14.22 9.23 2.22
CA GLY A 82 13.28 8.68 1.23
C GLY A 82 12.01 8.06 1.81
N GLY A 83 11.71 8.34 3.09
CA GLY A 83 10.56 7.79 3.79
C GLY A 83 10.75 6.38 4.36
N VAL A 84 11.98 5.90 4.55
CA VAL A 84 12.27 4.54 5.01
C VAL A 84 11.56 4.15 6.32
N ARG A 85 11.28 5.08 7.24
CA ARG A 85 10.61 4.74 8.51
C ARG A 85 9.15 4.36 8.29
N SER A 86 8.52 4.96 7.27
CA SER A 86 7.15 4.60 6.88
C SER A 86 7.04 3.12 6.49
N LEU A 87 8.04 2.58 5.80
CA LEU A 87 8.09 1.19 5.34
C LEU A 87 8.16 0.22 6.52
N THR A 88 9.03 0.50 7.50
CA THR A 88 9.17 -0.28 8.73
C THR A 88 7.84 -0.40 9.48
N HIS A 89 7.12 0.71 9.66
CA HIS A 89 5.82 0.70 10.35
C HIS A 89 4.72 0.03 9.52
N LEU A 90 4.66 0.31 8.21
CA LEU A 90 3.65 -0.23 7.31
C LEU A 90 3.74 -1.76 7.23
N ARG A 91 4.96 -2.31 7.22
CA ARG A 91 5.20 -3.77 7.19
C ARG A 91 4.45 -4.51 8.29
N GLY A 92 4.52 -4.01 9.53
CA GLY A 92 3.85 -4.63 10.67
C GLY A 92 2.33 -4.60 10.54
N VAL A 93 1.77 -3.52 9.99
CA VAL A 93 0.33 -3.37 9.76
C VAL A 93 -0.17 -4.28 8.65
N LEU A 94 0.56 -4.39 7.53
CA LEU A 94 0.19 -5.31 6.46
C LEU A 94 0.26 -6.77 6.92
N ALA A 95 1.30 -7.13 7.68
CA ALA A 95 1.43 -8.46 8.26
C ALA A 95 0.26 -8.78 9.22
N SER A 96 -0.20 -7.82 10.02
CA SER A 96 -1.30 -8.05 10.97
C SER A 96 -2.66 -8.30 10.29
N VAL A 97 -2.86 -7.79 9.07
CA VAL A 97 -4.04 -8.08 8.25
C VAL A 97 -3.85 -9.28 7.30
N GLY A 98 -2.73 -10.01 7.42
CA GLY A 98 -2.50 -11.27 6.72
C GLY A 98 -1.88 -11.13 5.33
N VAL A 99 -1.23 -10.01 5.03
CA VAL A 99 -0.48 -9.80 3.78
C VAL A 99 0.95 -10.35 3.93
N HIS A 100 1.40 -11.06 2.91
CA HIS A 100 2.79 -11.48 2.76
C HIS A 100 3.62 -10.36 2.12
N VAL A 101 4.35 -9.60 2.94
CA VAL A 101 5.17 -8.49 2.46
C VAL A 101 6.54 -8.97 1.99
N LEU A 102 6.93 -8.64 0.76
CA LEU A 102 8.24 -8.96 0.23
C LEU A 102 9.37 -8.32 1.06
N PRO A 103 10.55 -8.95 1.14
CA PRO A 103 11.72 -8.32 1.75
C PRO A 103 12.19 -7.09 0.98
N ALA A 104 12.05 -7.11 -0.36
CA ALA A 104 12.40 -5.97 -1.21
C ALA A 104 11.42 -4.81 -0.99
N GLU A 105 11.98 -3.63 -0.75
CA GLU A 105 11.27 -2.35 -0.60
C GLU A 105 12.17 -1.21 -1.10
N ILE A 106 11.55 -0.10 -1.53
CA ILE A 106 12.29 1.04 -2.09
C ILE A 106 11.92 2.32 -1.33
N ALA A 107 12.92 3.04 -0.83
CA ALA A 107 12.79 4.41 -0.35
C ALA A 107 13.42 5.35 -1.38
N VAL A 108 12.66 6.32 -1.88
CA VAL A 108 13.08 7.29 -2.89
C VAL A 108 13.40 8.63 -2.21
N PRO A 109 14.69 8.93 -1.97
CA PRO A 109 15.11 10.21 -1.41
C PRO A 109 15.05 11.31 -2.46
N PHE A 110 14.91 12.56 -1.98
CA PHE A 110 14.90 13.75 -2.83
C PHE A 110 13.92 13.63 -4.01
N VAL A 111 12.70 13.13 -3.73
CA VAL A 111 11.72 12.80 -4.79
C VAL A 111 11.41 13.96 -5.73
N GLY A 112 11.48 15.21 -5.24
CA GLY A 112 11.28 16.39 -6.08
C GLY A 112 12.26 16.51 -7.24
N ASP A 113 13.50 16.02 -7.08
CA ASP A 113 14.54 16.05 -8.11
C ASP A 113 14.41 14.90 -9.12
N LYS A 114 13.44 14.00 -8.92
CA LYS A 114 13.26 12.78 -9.74
C LYS A 114 12.28 12.96 -10.88
N PHE A 115 11.58 14.09 -10.95
CA PHE A 115 10.55 14.37 -11.95
C PHE A 115 10.83 15.63 -12.75
N ASP A 116 10.14 15.77 -13.88
CA ASP A 116 10.21 16.88 -14.83
C ASP A 116 9.51 18.17 -14.34
N GLY A 117 9.89 18.71 -13.18
CA GLY A 117 9.36 20.00 -12.70
C GLY A 117 7.87 19.95 -12.30
N GLU A 118 6.95 19.86 -13.26
CA GLU A 118 5.51 19.76 -13.02
C GLU A 118 5.09 18.37 -12.50
N GLY A 119 5.96 17.37 -12.57
CA GLY A 119 5.82 16.13 -11.81
C GLY A 119 5.08 14.99 -12.53
N GLU A 120 4.85 15.11 -13.84
CA GLU A 120 4.15 14.08 -14.61
C GLU A 120 5.09 12.95 -15.03
N GLU A 121 6.36 13.24 -15.33
CA GLU A 121 7.32 12.23 -15.79
C GLU A 121 8.55 12.12 -14.88
N MET A 122 8.85 10.90 -14.42
CA MET A 122 10.08 10.60 -13.68
C MET A 122 11.29 10.60 -14.63
N THR A 123 12.23 11.52 -14.46
CA THR A 123 13.43 11.68 -15.32
C THR A 123 14.66 10.95 -14.78
N ASP A 124 14.64 10.52 -13.52
CA ASP A 124 15.72 9.72 -12.92
C ASP A 124 15.59 8.25 -13.31
N GLU A 125 16.31 7.86 -14.37
CA GLU A 125 16.23 6.50 -14.93
C GLU A 125 16.60 5.42 -13.91
N ARG A 126 17.58 5.69 -13.04
CA ARG A 126 17.99 4.75 -11.99
C ARG A 126 16.84 4.44 -11.03
N THR A 127 16.10 5.45 -10.60
CA THR A 127 14.92 5.28 -9.74
C THR A 127 13.82 4.54 -10.48
N ARG A 128 13.58 4.90 -11.75
CA ARG A 128 12.61 4.24 -12.63
C ARG A 128 12.90 2.74 -12.78
N GLU A 129 14.13 2.37 -13.09
CA GLU A 129 14.60 0.98 -13.19
C GLU A 129 14.41 0.22 -11.87
N ALA A 130 14.77 0.83 -10.74
CA ALA A 130 14.61 0.21 -9.42
C ALA A 130 13.13 -0.07 -9.10
N LEU A 131 12.24 0.91 -9.34
CA LEU A 131 10.79 0.75 -9.17
C LEU A 131 10.22 -0.33 -10.11
N GLY A 132 10.70 -0.39 -11.35
CA GLY A 132 10.36 -1.45 -12.29
C GLY A 132 10.78 -2.84 -11.78
N ALA A 133 11.99 -2.98 -11.27
CA ALA A 133 12.50 -4.22 -10.70
C ALA A 133 11.71 -4.67 -9.45
N LEU A 134 11.21 -3.73 -8.65
CA LEU A 134 10.31 -4.04 -7.52
C LEU A 134 8.99 -4.64 -8.02
N GLY A 135 8.41 -4.07 -9.08
CA GLY A 135 7.21 -4.61 -9.74
C GLY A 135 7.44 -6.01 -10.31
N VAL A 136 8.57 -6.23 -10.99
CA VAL A 136 8.97 -7.56 -11.50
C VAL A 136 9.07 -8.57 -10.35
N SER A 137 9.71 -8.19 -9.24
CA SER A 137 9.87 -9.07 -8.07
C SER A 137 8.51 -9.49 -7.48
N LEU A 138 7.53 -8.59 -7.45
CA LEU A 138 6.16 -8.91 -7.03
C LEU A 138 5.50 -9.92 -7.96
N VAL A 139 5.58 -9.70 -9.27
CA VAL A 139 5.02 -10.61 -10.28
C VAL A 139 5.66 -11.99 -10.21
N GLU A 140 6.98 -12.07 -10.05
CA GLU A 140 7.70 -13.33 -9.92
C GLU A 140 7.31 -14.12 -8.67
N MET A 141 7.08 -13.44 -7.54
CA MET A 141 6.60 -14.09 -6.33
C MET A 141 5.21 -14.69 -6.53
N LEU A 142 4.30 -13.93 -7.14
CA LEU A 142 2.92 -14.39 -7.38
C LEU A 142 2.88 -15.62 -8.30
N LYS A 143 3.71 -15.66 -9.33
CA LYS A 143 3.85 -16.82 -10.22
C LYS A 143 4.29 -18.10 -9.51
N LYS A 144 5.02 -18.00 -8.38
CA LYS A 144 5.45 -19.18 -7.59
C LYS A 144 4.37 -19.70 -6.64
N GLN A 145 3.32 -18.93 -6.39
CA GLN A 145 2.21 -19.30 -5.50
C GLN A 145 1.02 -19.93 -6.24
N THR A 146 1.03 -19.89 -7.58
CA THR A 146 0.05 -20.54 -8.46
C THR A 146 0.56 -21.91 -8.89
#